data_AF-A0A9Q9AT57-F1
#
_entry.id   AF-A0A9Q9AT57-F1
#
_cell.length_a   1.000
_cell.length_b   1.000
_cell.length_c   1.000
_cell.angle_alpha   90.00
_cell.angle_beta   90.00
_cell.angle_gamma   90.00
#
_symmetry.space_group_name_H-M   'P 1'
#
loop_
_entity.id
_entity.type
_entity.pdbx_description
1 polymer ?
#
loop_
_entity_poly.entity_id
_entity_poly.type
_entity_poly.pdbx_seq_one_letter_code
_entity_poly.pdbx_strand_id
1 'polypeptide(L)'
;MLEFITVLLLTQIAGASHPKRDLPVDHGCIPCDPNDAPFYQAAQDAIAKIDPGLLQEGTTASEHIWPANYTPAICAAHAVNCMTSGPGVKWTEVGGLSAPLGRWAKEDGTETIAWGYWQSTLQWVGAGGSATTYNAHCTIFTCVKGTLQADIGLPGSPTARSLKGDGKNDDSTVNNCGCFPADLDADIHFSLFDPTLTPPATGSNLLG
;
A
#
# COMPACT_ATOMS: atom_id res chain seq x y z
N MET A 1 3.36 -55.47 -29.65
CA MET A 1 2.91 -54.08 -29.88
C MET A 1 2.05 -53.70 -28.69
N LEU A 2 2.61 -52.90 -27.79
CA LEU A 2 1.97 -52.46 -26.55
C LEU A 2 1.90 -50.93 -26.64
N GLU A 3 0.71 -50.40 -26.90
CA GLU A 3 0.50 -48.96 -27.02
C GLU A 3 0.31 -48.36 -25.62
N PHE A 4 1.20 -47.44 -25.26
CA PHE A 4 1.13 -46.63 -24.05
C PHE A 4 0.09 -45.52 -24.23
N ILE A 5 -0.98 -45.55 -23.42
CA ILE A 5 -1.91 -44.43 -23.29
C ILE A 5 -1.36 -43.50 -22.21
N THR A 6 -0.83 -42.35 -22.64
CA THR A 6 -0.43 -41.25 -21.74
C THR A 6 -1.69 -40.51 -21.30
N VAL A 7 -2.13 -40.73 -20.06
CA VAL A 7 -3.21 -39.94 -19.45
C VAL A 7 -2.65 -38.59 -19.05
N LEU A 8 -3.01 -37.55 -19.80
CA LEU A 8 -2.73 -36.16 -19.47
C LEU A 8 -3.66 -35.72 -18.32
N LEU A 9 -3.16 -35.70 -17.09
CA LEU A 9 -3.87 -35.05 -15.97
C LEU A 9 -3.80 -33.54 -16.18
N LEU A 10 -4.88 -32.95 -16.71
CA LEU A 10 -5.13 -31.52 -16.53
C LEU A 10 -5.55 -31.28 -15.09
N THR A 11 -4.60 -30.88 -14.24
CA THR A 11 -4.93 -30.26 -12.96
C THR A 11 -5.58 -28.91 -13.26
N GLN A 12 -6.90 -28.85 -13.10
CA GLN A 12 -7.62 -27.58 -13.01
C GLN A 12 -7.05 -26.83 -11.81
N ILE A 13 -6.21 -25.83 -12.07
CA ILE A 13 -5.89 -24.81 -11.08
C ILE A 13 -7.20 -24.06 -10.89
N ALA A 14 -7.95 -24.41 -9.85
CA ALA A 14 -9.10 -23.65 -9.41
C ALA A 14 -8.63 -22.21 -9.26
N GLY A 15 -9.12 -21.33 -10.16
CA GLY A 15 -8.79 -19.92 -10.12
C GLY A 15 -9.15 -19.42 -8.73
N ALA A 16 -8.14 -18.96 -7.98
CA ALA A 16 -8.38 -18.22 -6.75
C ALA A 16 -9.34 -17.09 -7.11
N SER A 17 -10.59 -17.20 -6.67
CA SER A 17 -11.54 -16.11 -6.75
C SER A 17 -10.89 -14.98 -5.97
N HIS A 18 -10.41 -13.96 -6.67
CA HIS A 18 -9.86 -12.79 -6.01
C HIS A 18 -11.00 -12.28 -5.13
N PRO A 19 -10.84 -12.24 -3.79
CA PRO A 19 -11.92 -11.87 -2.91
C PRO A 19 -12.48 -10.50 -3.35
N LYS A 20 -13.81 -10.39 -3.33
CA LYS A 20 -14.52 -9.14 -3.63
C LYS A 20 -13.87 -8.04 -2.81
N ARG A 21 -13.35 -7.01 -3.50
CA ARG A 21 -12.62 -5.91 -2.87
C ARG A 21 -13.58 -5.10 -2.01
N ASP A 22 -13.17 -4.80 -0.78
CA ASP A 22 -13.87 -3.85 0.07
C ASP A 22 -13.79 -2.44 -0.54
N LEU A 23 -14.94 -1.77 -0.65
CA LEU A 23 -14.99 -0.39 -1.13
C LEU A 23 -15.09 0.57 0.06
N PRO A 24 -14.58 1.81 -0.05
CA PRO A 24 -14.68 2.80 1.03
C PRO A 24 -16.12 2.97 1.57
N VAL A 25 -17.11 2.98 0.66
CA VAL A 25 -18.53 3.11 1.01
C VAL A 25 -19.06 1.95 1.85
N ASP A 26 -18.52 0.74 1.68
CA ASP A 26 -18.92 -0.44 2.44
C ASP A 26 -18.46 -0.36 3.91
N HIS A 27 -17.52 0.54 4.20
CA HIS A 27 -16.90 0.74 5.53
C HIS A 27 -17.28 2.09 6.15
N GLY A 28 -18.31 2.75 5.62
CA GLY A 28 -18.78 4.04 6.14
C GLY A 28 -17.81 5.20 5.93
N CYS A 29 -16.83 5.05 5.03
CA CYS A 29 -16.03 6.18 4.60
C CYS A 29 -16.93 7.19 3.89
N ILE A 30 -16.77 8.46 4.23
CA ILE A 30 -17.46 9.54 3.52
C ILE A 30 -16.67 9.75 2.22
N PRO A 31 -17.21 9.37 1.05
CA PRO A 31 -16.57 9.72 -0.22
C PRO A 31 -16.55 11.24 -0.34
N CYS A 32 -15.64 11.77 -1.16
CA CYS A 32 -15.69 13.20 -1.46
C CYS A 32 -17.05 13.61 -2.07
N ASP A 33 -17.32 14.91 -2.03
CA ASP A 33 -18.49 15.52 -2.67
C ASP A 33 -18.63 14.98 -4.11
N PRO A 34 -19.85 14.60 -4.55
CA PRO A 34 -20.07 14.14 -5.93
C PRO A 34 -19.64 15.15 -7.01
N ASN A 35 -19.41 16.42 -6.67
CA ASN A 35 -18.77 17.43 -7.51
C ASN A 35 -17.24 17.43 -7.32
N ASP A 36 -16.60 16.29 -7.57
CA ASP A 36 -15.18 16.09 -7.29
C ASP A 36 -14.23 16.60 -8.39
N ALA A 37 -14.77 17.02 -9.53
CA ALA A 37 -14.02 17.52 -10.69
C ALA A 37 -13.01 18.65 -10.36
N PRO A 38 -13.30 19.64 -9.50
CA PRO A 38 -12.31 20.64 -9.10
C PRO A 38 -11.13 20.04 -8.32
N PHE A 39 -11.35 19.03 -7.48
CA PHE A 39 -10.29 18.35 -6.73
C PHE A 39 -9.44 17.47 -7.65
N TYR A 40 -10.08 16.80 -8.61
CA TYR A 40 -9.37 16.06 -9.65
C TYR A 40 -8.46 17.00 -10.45
N GLN A 41 -8.99 18.13 -10.93
CA GLN A 41 -8.20 19.10 -11.70
C GLN A 41 -7.06 19.68 -10.86
N ALA A 42 -7.31 20.03 -9.60
CA ALA A 42 -6.28 20.53 -8.70
C ALA A 42 -5.14 19.51 -8.51
N ALA A 43 -5.46 18.22 -8.39
CA ALA A 43 -4.45 17.16 -8.32
C ALA A 43 -3.65 17.03 -9.63
N GLN A 44 -4.32 17.07 -10.79
CA GLN A 44 -3.62 17.05 -12.09
C GLN A 44 -2.70 18.27 -12.26
N ASP A 45 -3.17 19.46 -11.89
CA ASP A 45 -2.39 20.69 -11.94
C ASP A 45 -1.20 20.69 -10.97
N ALA A 46 -1.35 20.05 -9.80
CA ALA A 46 -0.27 19.86 -8.83
C ALA A 46 0.78 18.87 -9.36
N ILE A 47 0.35 17.73 -9.91
CA ILE A 47 1.25 16.75 -10.54
C ILE A 47 2.02 17.40 -11.71
N ALA A 48 1.38 18.23 -12.52
CA ALA A 48 2.01 18.94 -13.63
C ALA A 48 3.08 19.96 -13.19
N LYS A 49 3.11 20.35 -11.91
CA LYS A 49 4.09 21.26 -11.32
C LYS A 49 5.24 20.53 -10.62
N ILE A 50 5.22 19.20 -10.54
CA ILE A 50 6.34 18.41 -10.01
C ILE A 50 7.58 18.73 -10.85
N ASP A 51 8.71 18.96 -10.17
CA ASP A 51 9.99 19.20 -10.83
C ASP A 51 10.32 18.06 -11.81
N PRO A 52 10.53 18.35 -13.11
CA PRO A 52 10.86 17.33 -14.11
C PRO A 52 12.08 16.48 -13.74
N GLY A 53 13.05 17.03 -12.98
CA GLY A 53 14.21 16.29 -12.49
C GLY A 53 13.83 15.18 -11.52
N LEU A 54 12.81 15.40 -10.68
CA LEU A 54 12.28 14.38 -9.75
C LEU A 54 11.55 13.27 -10.50
N LEU A 55 10.78 13.62 -11.54
CA LEU A 55 10.15 12.64 -12.41
C LEU A 55 11.18 11.81 -13.17
N GLN A 56 12.24 12.45 -13.67
CA GLN A 56 13.33 11.76 -14.36
C GLN A 56 14.07 10.78 -13.44
N GLU A 57 14.36 11.16 -12.20
CA GLU A 57 14.88 10.23 -11.19
C GLU A 57 13.93 9.03 -11.03
N GLY A 58 12.64 9.28 -10.81
CA GLY A 58 11.64 8.23 -10.64
C GLY A 58 11.58 7.23 -11.79
N THR A 59 11.71 7.69 -13.05
CA THR A 59 11.71 6.81 -14.23
C THR A 59 12.93 5.89 -14.33
N THR A 60 14.05 6.27 -13.71
CA THR A 60 15.33 5.51 -13.75
C THR A 60 15.66 4.86 -12.40
N ALA A 61 14.83 5.07 -11.39
CA ALA A 61 15.06 4.64 -10.03
C ALA A 61 15.18 3.11 -9.87
N SER A 62 14.46 2.35 -10.70
CA SER A 62 14.48 0.88 -10.70
C SER A 62 15.77 0.26 -11.23
N GLU A 63 16.65 1.06 -11.85
CA GLU A 63 17.97 0.63 -12.32
C GLU A 63 19.02 0.60 -11.18
N HIS A 64 18.63 1.04 -9.98
CA HIS A 64 19.52 1.25 -8.84
C HIS A 64 18.95 0.61 -7.57
N ILE A 65 19.85 0.17 -6.67
CA ILE A 65 19.50 -0.14 -5.28
C ILE A 65 19.95 1.03 -4.42
N TRP A 66 19.03 1.58 -3.64
CA TRP A 66 19.21 2.81 -2.88
C TRP A 66 19.60 2.52 -1.41
N PRO A 67 20.27 3.45 -0.72
CA PRO A 67 20.54 3.30 0.72
C PRO A 67 19.25 3.06 1.52
N ALA A 68 19.32 2.25 2.57
CA ALA A 68 18.14 1.91 3.41
C ALA A 68 17.40 3.15 3.95
N ASN A 69 18.13 4.21 4.32
CA ASN A 69 17.58 5.46 4.82
C ASN A 69 17.23 6.47 3.72
N TYR A 70 17.27 6.08 2.44
CA TYR A 70 16.91 6.97 1.34
C TYR A 70 15.41 7.26 1.33
N THR A 71 15.09 8.55 1.26
CA THR A 71 13.72 9.04 1.05
C THR A 71 13.69 9.76 -0.29
N PRO A 72 12.96 9.23 -1.29
CA PRO A 72 12.84 9.89 -2.59
C PRO A 72 12.27 11.30 -2.43
N ALA A 73 12.94 12.30 -3.01
CA ALA A 73 12.54 13.70 -2.85
C ALA A 73 11.14 13.99 -3.43
N ILE A 74 10.69 13.20 -4.41
CA ILE A 74 9.34 13.28 -4.96
C ILE A 74 8.24 12.97 -3.92
N CYS A 75 8.55 12.26 -2.83
CA CYS A 75 7.57 12.00 -1.76
C CYS A 75 7.19 13.25 -0.97
N ALA A 76 7.98 14.33 -1.07
CA ALA A 76 7.63 15.62 -0.48
C ALA A 76 6.85 16.53 -1.48
N ALA A 77 6.65 16.07 -2.72
CA ALA A 77 5.90 16.83 -3.70
C ALA A 77 4.40 16.72 -3.44
N HIS A 78 3.70 17.83 -3.55
CA HIS A 78 2.25 17.87 -3.37
C HIS A 78 1.53 17.07 -4.46
N ALA A 79 0.44 16.40 -4.08
CA ALA A 79 -0.32 15.46 -4.89
C ALA A 79 0.48 14.21 -5.30
N VAL A 80 1.43 13.79 -4.46
CA VAL A 80 2.14 12.51 -4.57
C VAL A 80 1.88 11.68 -3.32
N ASN A 81 1.43 10.45 -3.51
CA ASN A 81 1.39 9.46 -2.44
C ASN A 81 2.59 8.54 -2.58
N CYS A 82 3.42 8.48 -1.56
CA CYS A 82 4.46 7.47 -1.47
C CYS A 82 4.00 6.31 -0.58
N MET A 83 3.98 5.10 -1.13
CA MET A 83 3.80 3.89 -0.33
C MET A 83 5.12 3.16 -0.22
N THR A 84 5.52 2.88 1.01
CA THR A 84 6.73 2.11 1.31
C THR A 84 6.36 0.72 1.79
N SER A 85 6.87 -0.31 1.13
CA SER A 85 6.74 -1.70 1.54
C SER A 85 7.96 -2.11 2.35
N GLY A 86 7.72 -2.70 3.52
CA GLY A 86 8.73 -3.35 4.34
C GLY A 86 9.27 -4.63 3.69
N PRO A 87 10.37 -5.20 4.22
CA PRO A 87 10.95 -6.42 3.68
C PRO A 87 9.93 -7.56 3.62
N GLY A 88 9.83 -8.22 2.46
CA GLY A 88 8.88 -9.32 2.24
C GLY A 88 7.45 -8.91 1.90
N VAL A 89 7.17 -7.61 1.82
CA VAL A 89 5.91 -7.05 1.30
C VAL A 89 6.13 -6.52 -0.12
N LYS A 90 5.19 -6.78 -1.03
CA LYS A 90 5.28 -6.36 -2.43
C LYS A 90 3.95 -5.82 -2.92
N TRP A 91 3.99 -4.75 -3.71
CA TRP A 91 2.87 -4.36 -4.55
C TRP A 91 2.61 -5.46 -5.58
N THR A 92 1.34 -5.82 -5.81
CA THR A 92 0.96 -6.93 -6.69
C THR A 92 0.97 -6.57 -8.17
N GLU A 93 1.25 -5.30 -8.51
CA GLU A 93 1.09 -4.75 -9.86
C GLU A 93 -0.37 -4.77 -10.36
N VAL A 94 -1.33 -4.99 -9.44
CA VAL A 94 -2.76 -5.00 -9.73
C VAL A 94 -3.42 -3.75 -9.17
N GLY A 95 -4.29 -3.15 -9.99
CA GLY A 95 -5.06 -1.97 -9.65
C GLY A 95 -4.35 -0.66 -10.03
N GLY A 96 -4.77 0.44 -9.42
CA GLY A 96 -4.32 1.79 -9.80
C GLY A 96 -5.03 2.33 -11.04
N LEU A 97 -4.94 3.65 -11.25
CA LEU A 97 -5.43 4.33 -12.46
C LEU A 97 -4.28 4.78 -13.36
N SER A 98 -3.11 5.04 -12.77
CA SER A 98 -1.91 5.42 -13.51
C SER A 98 -0.74 4.50 -13.18
N ALA A 99 0.27 4.53 -14.05
CA ALA A 99 1.57 3.98 -13.71
C ALA A 99 2.18 4.72 -12.49
N PRO A 100 3.06 4.05 -11.72
CA PRO A 100 3.88 4.72 -10.72
C PRO A 100 4.74 5.83 -11.35
N LEU A 101 4.97 6.91 -10.59
CA LEU A 101 5.93 7.98 -10.93
C LEU A 101 7.38 7.53 -10.72
N GLY A 102 7.59 6.52 -9.87
CA GLY A 102 8.89 5.87 -9.68
C GLY A 102 8.84 4.77 -8.64
N ARG A 103 9.89 3.94 -8.62
CA ARG A 103 10.07 2.79 -7.71
C ARG A 103 11.52 2.75 -7.23
N TRP A 104 11.73 2.80 -5.92
CA TRP A 104 13.05 2.83 -5.29
C TRP A 104 13.20 1.62 -4.36
N ALA A 105 13.85 0.57 -4.86
CA ALA A 105 14.25 -0.58 -4.04
C ALA A 105 15.47 -0.21 -3.19
N LYS A 106 15.49 -0.62 -1.91
CA LYS A 106 16.54 -0.23 -0.95
C LYS A 106 17.33 -1.43 -0.45
N GLU A 107 18.53 -1.16 0.07
CA GLU A 107 19.48 -2.17 0.58
C GLU A 107 18.91 -3.05 1.69
N ASP A 108 18.00 -2.54 2.51
CA ASP A 108 17.35 -3.29 3.60
C ASP A 108 16.18 -4.17 3.13
N GLY A 109 15.89 -4.19 1.82
CA GLY A 109 14.78 -4.92 1.23
C GLY A 109 13.44 -4.19 1.27
N THR A 110 13.42 -2.93 1.72
CA THR A 110 12.24 -2.07 1.56
C THR A 110 12.13 -1.55 0.12
N GLU A 111 10.92 -1.18 -0.29
CA GLU A 111 10.65 -0.55 -1.59
C GLU A 111 9.72 0.64 -1.38
N THR A 112 10.10 1.84 -1.82
CA THR A 112 9.19 2.98 -1.90
C THR A 112 8.67 3.09 -3.34
N ILE A 113 7.37 3.27 -3.51
CA ILE A 113 6.75 3.52 -4.81
C ILE A 113 5.93 4.80 -4.70
N ALA A 114 6.12 5.71 -5.67
CA ALA A 114 5.40 6.98 -5.73
C ALA A 114 4.29 6.89 -6.79
N TRP A 115 3.11 7.40 -6.45
CA TRP A 115 2.02 7.60 -7.39
C TRP A 115 1.53 9.04 -7.33
N GLY A 116 1.10 9.57 -8.47
CA GLY A 116 0.26 10.76 -8.46
C GLY A 116 -1.02 10.49 -7.67
N TYR A 117 -1.52 11.50 -6.96
CA TYR A 117 -2.81 11.44 -6.29
C TYR A 117 -3.93 11.04 -7.25
N TRP A 118 -5.00 10.46 -6.70
CA TRP A 118 -6.15 9.92 -7.45
C TRP A 118 -5.92 8.54 -8.05
N GLN A 119 -5.65 7.54 -7.19
CA GLN A 119 -5.54 6.15 -7.60
C GLN A 119 -6.80 5.34 -7.27
N SER A 120 -7.15 4.40 -8.15
CA SER A 120 -8.03 3.30 -7.77
C SER A 120 -7.30 2.38 -6.78
N THR A 121 -7.99 1.34 -6.30
CA THR A 121 -7.43 0.43 -5.30
C THR A 121 -6.11 -0.19 -5.77
N LEU A 122 -5.04 0.08 -5.03
CA LEU A 122 -3.74 -0.59 -5.12
C LEU A 122 -3.70 -1.74 -4.11
N GLN A 123 -2.88 -2.76 -4.37
CA GLN A 123 -2.86 -3.99 -3.57
C GLN A 123 -1.43 -4.43 -3.23
N TRP A 124 -1.23 -4.89 -2.00
CA TRP A 124 0.03 -5.43 -1.49
C TRP A 124 -0.19 -6.82 -0.91
N VAL A 125 0.87 -7.63 -0.99
CA VAL A 125 0.91 -8.97 -0.41
C VAL A 125 2.21 -9.18 0.34
N GLY A 126 2.14 -9.97 1.40
CA GLY A 126 3.28 -10.47 2.15
C GLY A 126 3.01 -11.90 2.63
N ALA A 127 3.99 -12.48 3.32
CA ALA A 127 3.85 -13.84 3.85
C ALA A 127 2.70 -13.93 4.86
N GLY A 128 1.56 -14.51 4.45
CA GLY A 128 0.39 -14.71 5.31
C GLY A 128 -0.53 -13.48 5.44
N GLY A 129 -0.39 -12.46 4.61
CA GLY A 129 -1.24 -11.28 4.68
C GLY A 129 -1.34 -10.50 3.38
N SER A 130 -2.36 -9.66 3.28
CA SER A 130 -2.61 -8.76 2.16
C SER A 130 -3.10 -7.41 2.66
N ALA A 131 -2.93 -6.41 1.82
CA ALA A 131 -3.40 -5.07 2.09
C ALA A 131 -3.91 -4.43 0.81
N THR A 132 -4.84 -3.51 0.96
CA THR A 132 -5.29 -2.66 -0.14
C THR A 132 -5.34 -1.22 0.33
N THR A 133 -5.08 -0.30 -0.58
CA THR A 133 -5.33 1.12 -0.32
C THR A 133 -5.97 1.76 -1.52
N TYR A 134 -6.84 2.71 -1.24
CA TYR A 134 -7.51 3.56 -2.19
C TYR A 134 -7.19 4.99 -1.82
N ASN A 135 -6.38 5.64 -2.65
CA ASN A 135 -5.88 7.00 -2.42
C ASN A 135 -6.55 7.94 -3.41
N ALA A 136 -7.85 8.19 -3.22
CA ALA A 136 -8.64 9.04 -4.09
C ALA A 136 -9.85 9.64 -3.35
N HIS A 137 -10.45 10.68 -3.93
CA HIS A 137 -11.68 11.31 -3.40
C HIS A 137 -11.58 11.72 -1.93
N CYS A 138 -10.50 12.42 -1.57
CA CYS A 138 -10.32 13.12 -0.29
C CYS A 138 -10.28 12.21 0.95
N THR A 139 -10.25 10.90 0.71
CA THR A 139 -10.13 9.86 1.71
C THR A 139 -9.07 8.88 1.27
N ILE A 140 -8.16 8.57 2.18
CA ILE A 140 -7.35 7.37 2.08
C ILE A 140 -8.13 6.26 2.76
N PHE A 141 -8.53 5.26 2.00
CA PHE A 141 -9.14 4.05 2.55
C PHE A 141 -8.13 2.92 2.47
N THR A 142 -7.74 2.38 3.61
CA THR A 142 -6.76 1.30 3.68
C THR A 142 -7.35 0.14 4.44
N CYS A 143 -7.15 -1.06 3.94
CA CYS A 143 -7.50 -2.30 4.60
C CYS A 143 -6.26 -3.20 4.70
N VAL A 144 -6.11 -3.88 5.82
CA VAL A 144 -5.05 -4.87 6.05
C VAL A 144 -5.62 -6.15 6.63
N LYS A 145 -4.96 -7.25 6.30
CA LYS A 145 -5.41 -8.60 6.62
C LYS A 145 -4.24 -9.50 6.98
N GLY A 146 -4.52 -10.51 7.81
CA GLY A 146 -3.56 -11.54 8.20
C GLY A 146 -2.37 -10.92 8.93
N THR A 147 -1.17 -11.21 8.47
CA THR A 147 0.10 -10.71 9.04
C THR A 147 0.52 -9.32 8.57
N LEU A 148 -0.27 -8.62 7.74
CA LEU A 148 0.07 -7.25 7.31
C LEU A 148 -0.44 -6.18 8.28
N GLN A 149 0.35 -5.12 8.37
CA GLN A 149 -0.01 -3.85 8.99
C GLN A 149 0.27 -2.69 8.02
N ALA A 150 -0.39 -1.57 8.26
CA ALA A 150 -0.19 -0.32 7.55
C ALA A 150 -0.06 0.82 8.56
N ASP A 151 0.98 1.64 8.41
CA ASP A 151 1.14 2.90 9.13
C ASP A 151 0.89 4.06 8.16
N ILE A 152 -0.16 4.82 8.42
CA ILE A 152 -0.60 5.93 7.57
C ILE A 152 -0.15 7.25 8.20
N GLY A 153 0.82 7.90 7.56
CA GLY A 153 1.27 9.27 7.84
C GLY A 153 0.36 10.28 7.15
N LEU A 154 -0.28 11.14 7.93
CA LEU A 154 -1.15 12.21 7.43
C LEU A 154 -0.47 13.57 7.63
N PRO A 155 -0.56 14.48 6.64
CA PRO A 155 -0.07 15.85 6.80
C PRO A 155 -0.63 16.52 8.06
N GLY A 156 0.25 17.13 8.85
CA GLY A 156 -0.13 17.82 10.09
C GLY A 156 -0.48 16.91 11.27
N SER A 157 -0.37 15.58 11.14
CA SER A 157 -0.53 14.64 12.26
C SER A 157 0.84 14.18 12.78
N PRO A 158 1.17 14.40 14.07
CA PRO A 158 2.44 13.93 14.65
C PRO A 158 2.46 12.42 14.89
N THR A 159 1.31 11.75 14.78
CA THR A 159 1.18 10.31 14.98
C THR A 159 0.63 9.66 13.73
N ALA A 160 1.35 8.67 13.20
CA ALA A 160 0.82 7.78 12.19
C ALA A 160 -0.40 7.01 12.75
N ARG A 161 -1.38 6.75 11.90
CA ARG A 161 -2.50 5.85 12.23
C ARG A 161 -2.13 4.45 11.78
N SER A 162 -2.15 3.49 12.70
CA SER A 162 -1.79 2.10 12.39
C SER A 162 -3.04 1.24 12.22
N LEU A 163 -3.11 0.48 11.13
CA LEU A 163 -4.02 -0.63 10.95
C LEU A 163 -3.22 -1.93 11.04
N LYS A 164 -3.79 -2.96 11.69
CA LYS A 164 -3.14 -4.26 11.83
C LYS A 164 -4.14 -5.37 11.51
N GLY A 165 -3.71 -6.35 10.72
CA GLY A 165 -4.47 -7.57 10.51
C GLY A 165 -4.62 -8.38 11.81
N ASP A 166 -5.22 -9.56 11.72
CA ASP A 166 -5.46 -10.42 12.87
C ASP A 166 -4.31 -11.41 13.18
N GLY A 167 -3.22 -11.33 12.41
CA GLY A 167 -2.02 -12.16 12.57
C GLY A 167 -2.20 -13.59 12.07
N LYS A 168 -3.34 -13.91 11.45
CA LYS A 168 -3.59 -15.21 10.82
C LYS A 168 -3.10 -15.20 9.38
N ASN A 169 -3.32 -16.31 8.67
CA ASN A 169 -3.07 -16.40 7.24
C ASN A 169 -4.02 -15.47 6.44
N ASP A 170 -3.67 -15.24 5.18
CA ASP A 170 -4.43 -14.37 4.27
C ASP A 170 -5.80 -14.95 3.85
N ASP A 171 -6.18 -16.13 4.34
CA ASP A 171 -7.51 -16.71 4.22
C ASP A 171 -8.47 -16.30 5.35
N SER A 172 -8.00 -15.49 6.32
CA SER A 172 -8.86 -14.95 7.39
C SER A 172 -10.11 -14.26 6.81
N THR A 173 -11.23 -14.25 7.53
CA THR A 173 -12.38 -13.44 7.13
C THR A 173 -12.33 -12.02 7.68
N VAL A 174 -11.33 -11.72 8.52
CA VAL A 174 -11.18 -10.41 9.16
C VAL A 174 -10.38 -9.49 8.27
N ASN A 175 -11.02 -8.41 7.81
CA ASN A 175 -10.36 -7.30 7.15
C ASN A 175 -10.41 -6.08 8.08
N ASN A 176 -9.26 -5.55 8.47
CA ASN A 176 -9.21 -4.37 9.32
C ASN A 176 -9.01 -3.13 8.45
N CYS A 177 -10.05 -2.30 8.37
CA CYS A 177 -10.12 -1.18 7.46
C CYS A 177 -10.24 0.15 8.22
N GLY A 178 -9.68 1.21 7.63
CA GLY A 178 -9.77 2.57 8.15
C GLY A 178 -9.96 3.59 7.04
N CYS A 179 -10.69 4.65 7.37
CA CYS A 179 -10.88 5.83 6.52
C CYS A 179 -10.10 6.99 7.11
N PHE A 180 -9.24 7.61 6.31
CA PHE A 180 -8.38 8.71 6.74
C PHE A 180 -8.62 9.91 5.83
N PRO A 181 -9.33 10.95 6.31
CA PRO A 181 -9.42 12.21 5.58
C PRO A 181 -8.01 12.78 5.38
N ALA A 182 -7.65 13.06 4.13
CA ALA A 182 -6.33 13.59 3.79
C ALA A 182 -6.45 14.59 2.65
N ASP A 183 -5.66 15.67 2.74
CA ASP A 183 -5.56 16.68 1.69
C ASP A 183 -4.47 16.25 0.69
N LEU A 184 -4.86 15.40 -0.25
CA LEU A 184 -4.08 14.96 -1.42
C LEU A 184 -2.80 14.16 -1.17
N ASP A 185 -2.28 14.14 0.05
CA ASP A 185 -1.00 13.55 0.39
C ASP A 185 -1.15 12.57 1.57
N ALA A 186 -0.59 11.37 1.39
CA ALA A 186 -0.40 10.43 2.48
C ALA A 186 0.80 9.52 2.19
N ASP A 187 1.63 9.34 3.20
CA ASP A 187 2.66 8.33 3.21
C ASP A 187 2.13 7.08 3.89
N ILE A 188 2.18 5.95 3.20
CA ILE A 188 1.68 4.67 3.75
C ILE A 188 2.83 3.70 3.82
N HIS A 189 3.14 3.19 5.01
CA HIS A 189 4.12 2.13 5.19
C HIS A 189 3.43 0.81 5.45
N PHE A 190 3.56 -0.16 4.53
CA PHE A 190 3.07 -1.52 4.71
C PHE A 190 4.18 -2.41 5.22
N SER A 191 3.93 -3.20 6.26
CA SER A 191 4.92 -4.16 6.75
C SER A 191 4.26 -5.43 7.26
N LEU A 192 5.04 -6.50 7.36
CA LEU A 192 4.64 -7.66 8.14
C LEU A 192 4.71 -7.30 9.63
N PHE A 193 3.77 -7.81 10.41
CA PHE A 193 3.87 -7.84 11.86
C PHE A 193 3.83 -9.30 12.32
N ASP A 194 4.68 -9.63 13.28
CA ASP A 194 4.70 -10.95 13.88
C ASP A 194 3.85 -10.93 15.16
N PRO A 195 2.67 -11.59 15.18
CA PRO A 195 1.82 -11.64 16.36
C PRO A 195 2.45 -12.43 17.52
N THR A 196 3.51 -13.21 17.26
CA THR A 196 4.23 -13.99 18.28
C THR A 196 5.31 -13.18 19.00
N LEU A 197 5.73 -12.05 18.43
CA LEU A 197 6.60 -11.10 19.11
C LEU A 197 5.78 -10.30 20.11
N THR A 198 5.73 -10.78 21.35
CA THR A 198 5.19 -10.01 22.47
C THR A 198 5.96 -8.69 22.57
N PRO A 199 5.31 -7.50 22.62
CA PRO A 199 6.03 -6.26 22.85
C PRO A 199 6.86 -6.40 24.13
N PRO A 200 8.12 -5.93 24.16
CA PRO A 200 8.93 -6.03 25.37
C PRO A 200 8.12 -5.41 26.51
N ALA A 201 7.90 -6.20 27.56
CA ALA A 201 7.17 -5.76 28.73
C ALA A 201 7.77 -4.42 29.16
N THR A 202 7.00 -3.33 29.03
CA THR A 202 7.40 -2.03 29.56
C THR A 202 7.60 -2.24 31.04
N GLY A 203 8.86 -2.31 31.46
CA GLY A 203 9.25 -2.49 32.84
C GLY A 203 8.57 -1.43 33.67
N SER A 204 7.58 -1.85 34.46
CA SER A 204 7.02 -1.04 35.51
C SER A 204 8.14 -0.75 36.49
N ASN A 205 8.74 0.43 36.38
CA ASN A 205 9.56 0.99 37.43
C ASN A 205 8.63 1.26 38.62
N LEU A 206 8.43 0.23 39.44
CA LEU A 206 8.04 0.38 40.82
C LEU A 206 9.21 1.06 41.52
N LEU A 207 9.13 2.39 41.61
CA LEU A 207 9.90 3.18 42.55
C LEU A 207 9.53 2.71 43.97
N GLY A 208 10.53 2.21 44.70
CA GLY A 208 10.54 2.19 46.15
C GLY A 208 10.90 3.55 46.73
#